data_AF-A0A951Q5D8-F1
#
_entry.id   AF-A0A951Q5D8-F1
#
_cell.length_a   1.000
_cell.length_b   1.000
_cell.length_c   1.000
_cell.angle_alpha   90.00
_cell.angle_beta   90.00
_cell.angle_gamma   90.00
#
_symmetry.space_group_name_H-M   'P 1'
#
loop_
_entity.id
_entity.type
_entity.pdbx_description
1 polymer ?
#
loop_
_entity_poly.entity_id
_entity_poly.type
_entity_poly.pdbx_seq_one_letter_code
_entity_poly.pdbx_strand_id
1 'polypeptide(L)'
;MTTNLPMKLSHLPNSLPLDGAVRIELVEGVPIFRASSLVQGRIEALLIKQKESALTSEEEKELDEYEELDDYLSFMNRMIRNSSLIQNFKF
;
A
#
# COMPACT_ATOMS: atom_id res chain seq x y z
N MET A 1 -6.34 23.94 8.63
CA MET A 1 -5.55 22.71 8.85
C MET A 1 -5.49 21.97 7.53
N THR A 2 -4.38 22.06 6.82
CA THR A 2 -4.20 21.35 5.54
C THR A 2 -3.95 19.88 5.86
N THR A 3 -4.94 19.04 5.62
CA THR A 3 -4.74 17.59 5.63
C THR A 3 -3.79 17.27 4.47
N ASN A 4 -2.52 17.01 4.76
CA ASN A 4 -1.58 16.37 3.83
C ASN A 4 -2.05 14.92 3.65
N LEU A 5 -3.18 14.78 2.97
CA LEU A 5 -3.67 13.52 2.50
C LEU A 5 -2.77 13.13 1.33
N PRO A 6 -2.26 11.88 1.23
CA PRO A 6 -1.59 11.42 0.03
C PRO A 6 -2.64 11.28 -1.08
N MET A 7 -3.12 12.42 -1.60
CA MET A 7 -4.05 12.45 -2.74
C MET A 7 -3.36 11.99 -4.03
N LYS A 8 -2.02 11.99 -4.02
CA LYS A 8 -1.20 11.62 -5.16
C LYS A 8 -0.19 10.57 -4.75
N LEU A 9 -0.26 9.42 -5.42
CA LEU A 9 0.81 8.45 -5.49
C LEU A 9 1.78 8.94 -6.57
N SER A 10 3.00 9.29 -6.17
CA SER A 10 3.99 9.92 -7.06
C SER A 10 4.64 8.89 -7.96
N HIS A 11 4.93 7.72 -7.41
CA HIS A 11 5.57 6.63 -8.13
C HIS A 11 4.93 5.28 -7.78
N LEU A 12 4.98 4.36 -8.73
CA LEU A 12 4.78 2.94 -8.46
C LEU A 12 6.16 2.28 -8.47
N PRO A 13 6.42 1.30 -7.59
CA PRO A 13 7.63 0.50 -7.66
C PRO A 13 7.83 -0.05 -9.07
N ASN A 14 9.02 0.08 -9.65
CA ASN A 14 9.28 -0.46 -11.00
C ASN A 14 9.13 -1.98 -11.06
N SER A 15 9.34 -2.66 -9.93
CA SER A 15 9.15 -4.10 -9.76
C SER A 15 7.70 -4.48 -9.45
N LEU A 16 6.80 -3.51 -9.30
CA LEU A 16 5.39 -3.77 -9.03
C LEU A 16 4.76 -4.48 -10.24
N PRO A 17 4.19 -5.68 -10.08
CA PRO A 17 3.58 -6.39 -11.19
C PRO A 17 2.29 -5.69 -11.63
N LEU A 18 2.06 -5.59 -12.94
CA LEU A 18 0.83 -4.98 -13.47
C LEU A 18 -0.43 -5.77 -13.11
N ASP A 19 -0.30 -7.10 -13.02
CA ASP A 19 -1.36 -8.00 -12.60
C ASP A 19 -1.01 -8.63 -11.25
N GLY A 20 -2.02 -8.76 -10.39
CA GLY A 20 -1.85 -9.37 -9.07
C GLY A 20 -0.95 -8.58 -8.11
N ALA A 21 -0.72 -7.28 -8.29
CA ALA A 21 0.00 -6.45 -7.31
C ALA A 21 -0.81 -6.17 -6.04
N VAL A 22 -2.12 -5.96 -6.21
CA VAL A 22 -3.04 -5.62 -5.12
C VAL A 22 -4.13 -6.68 -5.06
N ARG A 23 -4.40 -7.17 -3.85
CA ARG A 23 -5.55 -8.04 -3.57
C ARG A 23 -6.62 -7.26 -2.84
N ILE A 24 -7.87 -7.68 -3.03
CA ILE A 24 -9.04 -7.11 -2.36
C ILE A 24 -9.59 -8.15 -1.41
N GLU A 25 -9.80 -7.76 -0.16
CA GLU A 25 -10.43 -8.56 0.89
C GLU A 25 -11.71 -7.87 1.36
N LEU A 26 -12.78 -8.62 1.58
CA LEU A 26 -14.01 -8.08 2.17
C LEU A 26 -13.94 -8.21 3.69
N VAL A 27 -13.92 -7.08 4.41
CA VAL A 27 -13.88 -7.06 5.87
C VAL A 27 -15.05 -6.21 6.38
N GLU A 28 -15.96 -6.82 7.14
CA GLU A 28 -17.14 -6.15 7.70
C GLU A 28 -17.99 -5.43 6.64
N GLY A 29 -18.10 -6.02 5.44
CA GLY A 29 -18.83 -5.41 4.33
C GLY A 29 -18.08 -4.29 3.58
N VAL A 30 -16.82 -4.02 3.95
CA VAL A 30 -15.98 -2.99 3.31
C VAL A 30 -14.85 -3.64 2.50
N PRO A 31 -14.64 -3.27 1.22
CA PRO A 31 -13.50 -3.75 0.46
C PRO A 31 -12.21 -3.11 0.98
N ILE A 32 -11.23 -3.96 1.31
CA ILE A 32 -9.91 -3.60 1.81
C ILE A 32 -8.87 -3.99 0.76
N PHE A 33 -8.10 -3.03 0.31
CA PHE A 33 -7.00 -3.21 -0.62
C PHE A 33 -5.72 -3.51 0.16
N ARG A 34 -4.97 -4.52 -0.27
CA ARG A 34 -3.69 -4.89 0.32
C ARG A 34 -2.70 -5.24 -0.78
N ALA A 35 -1.41 -5.05 -0.53
CA ALA A 35 -0.39 -5.69 -1.34
C ALA A 35 -0.63 -7.20 -1.43
N SER A 36 -0.43 -7.77 -2.61
CA SER A 36 -0.52 -9.21 -2.81
C SER A 36 0.62 -9.93 -2.11
N SER A 37 0.49 -11.26 -1.96
CA SER A 37 1.57 -12.08 -1.40
C SER A 37 2.86 -12.00 -2.22
N LEU A 38 2.76 -11.79 -3.54
CA LEU A 38 3.92 -11.60 -4.42
C LEU A 38 4.68 -10.32 -4.05
N VAL A 39 3.94 -9.21 -3.90
CA VAL A 39 4.53 -7.91 -3.52
C VAL A 39 5.07 -7.97 -2.08
N GLN A 40 4.31 -8.55 -1.15
CA GLN A 40 4.75 -8.75 0.23
C GLN A 40 6.05 -9.56 0.30
N GLY A 41 6.16 -10.65 -0.48
CA GLY A 41 7.38 -11.46 -0.56
C GLY A 41 8.58 -10.70 -1.10
N ARG A 42 8.39 -9.76 -2.04
CA ARG A 42 9.48 -8.89 -2.53
C ARG A 42 9.95 -7.92 -1.45
N ILE A 43 9.02 -7.29 -0.73
CA ILE A 43 9.33 -6.39 0.38
C ILE A 43 10.09 -7.15 1.47
N GLU A 44 9.62 -8.34 1.86
CA GLU A 44 10.29 -9.19 2.86
C GLU A 44 11.71 -9.56 2.42
N ALA A 45 11.92 -9.92 1.15
CA ALA A 45 13.25 -10.23 0.63
C ALA A 45 14.21 -9.03 0.71
N LEU A 46 13.74 -7.82 0.40
CA LEU A 46 14.51 -6.59 0.52
C LEU A 46 14.85 -6.27 1.98
N LEU A 47 13.89 -6.42 2.89
CA LEU A 47 14.10 -6.21 4.33
C LEU A 47 15.07 -7.23 4.94
N ILE A 48 15.02 -8.49 4.51
CA ILE A 48 16.00 -9.51 4.91
C ILE A 48 17.37 -9.12 4.39
N LYS A 49 17.48 -8.76 3.10
CA LYS A 49 18.74 -8.36 2.49
C LYS A 49 19.36 -7.16 3.21
N GLN A 50 18.57 -6.16 3.59
CA GLN A 50 19.01 -4.97 4.34
C GLN A 50 19.61 -5.32 5.70
N LYS A 51 19.11 -6.37 6.36
CA LYS A 51 19.63 -6.86 7.65
C LYS A 51 20.94 -7.62 7.50
N GLU A 52 21.07 -8.38 6.41
CA GLU A 52 22.23 -9.23 6.14
C GLU A 52 23.37 -8.49 5.43
N SER A 53 23.03 -7.45 4.67
CA SER A 53 23.94 -6.73 3.77
C SER A 53 23.42 -5.32 3.45
N ALA A 54 24.27 -4.47 2.88
CA ALA A 54 23.81 -3.19 2.35
C ALA A 54 22.96 -3.41 1.08
N LEU A 55 21.82 -2.71 1.00
CA LEU A 55 21.04 -2.60 -0.21
C LEU A 55 21.77 -1.76 -1.26
N THR A 56 21.50 -2.00 -2.53
CA THR A 56 21.89 -1.04 -3.57
C THR A 56 20.97 0.17 -3.54
N SER A 57 21.40 1.29 -4.12
CA SER A 57 20.56 2.50 -4.17
C SER A 57 19.22 2.27 -4.90
N GLU A 58 19.19 1.36 -5.88
CA GLU A 58 17.95 0.96 -6.56
C GLU A 58 17.02 0.17 -5.64
N GLU A 59 17.57 -0.69 -4.78
CA GLU A 59 16.80 -1.50 -3.82
C GLU A 59 16.28 -0.66 -2.65
N GLU A 60 17.04 0.33 -2.19
CA GLU A 60 16.57 1.32 -1.22
C GLU A 60 15.40 2.12 -1.80
N LYS A 61 15.55 2.64 -3.02
CA LYS A 61 14.47 3.34 -3.72
C LYS A 61 13.24 2.46 -3.92
N GLU A 62 13.44 1.18 -4.24
CA GLU A 62 12.36 0.21 -4.38
C GLU A 62 11.59 0.04 -3.07
N LEU A 63 12.27 -0.04 -1.92
CA LEU A 63 11.62 -0.08 -0.61
C LEU A 63 10.85 1.20 -0.30
N ASP A 64 11.43 2.37 -0.58
CA ASP A 64 10.76 3.66 -0.38
C ASP A 64 9.47 3.76 -1.22
N GLU A 65 9.50 3.28 -2.47
CA GLU A 65 8.33 3.23 -3.36
C GLU A 65 7.27 2.24 -2.85
N TYR A 66 7.67 1.12 -2.24
CA TYR A 66 6.74 0.18 -1.60
C TYR A 66 6.09 0.75 -0.33
N GLU A 67 6.82 1.56 0.44
CA GLU A 67 6.26 2.29 1.59
C GLU A 67 5.21 3.32 1.13
N GLU A 68 5.51 4.09 0.08
CA GLU A 68 4.55 5.04 -0.50
C GLU A 68 3.25 4.34 -0.96
N LEU A 69 3.39 3.16 -1.57
CA LEU A 69 2.25 2.35 -1.98
C LEU A 69 1.43 1.85 -0.78
N ASP A 70 2.06 1.36 0.29
CA ASP A 70 1.35 0.87 1.47
C ASP A 70 0.57 2.00 2.18
N ASP A 71 1.20 3.17 2.31
CA ASP A 71 0.55 4.39 2.83
C ASP A 71 -0.67 4.78 1.98
N TYR A 72 -0.54 4.71 0.67
CA TYR A 72 -1.64 5.00 -0.26
C TYR A 72 -2.79 3.99 -0.12
N LEU A 73 -2.49 2.69 -0.04
CA LEU A 73 -3.52 1.66 0.18
C LEU A 73 -4.21 1.82 1.53
N SER A 74 -3.44 2.11 2.58
CA SER A 74 -3.96 2.42 3.92
C SER A 74 -4.88 3.63 3.91
N PHE A 75 -4.50 4.68 3.17
CA PHE A 75 -5.34 5.85 2.97
C PHE A 75 -6.64 5.53 2.23
N MET A 76 -6.59 4.80 1.12
CA MET A 76 -7.77 4.35 0.37
C MET A 76 -8.72 3.53 1.26
N ASN A 77 -8.17 2.62 2.06
CA ASN A 77 -8.95 1.82 3.01
C ASN A 77 -9.66 2.68 4.05
N ARG A 78 -8.99 3.71 4.59
CA ARG A 78 -9.60 4.67 5.53
C ARG A 78 -10.72 5.47 4.86
N MET A 79 -10.51 5.93 3.63
CA MET A 79 -11.53 6.67 2.88
C MET A 79 -12.79 5.83 2.65
N ILE A 80 -12.62 4.59 2.18
CA ILE A 80 -13.75 3.70 1.90
C ILE A 80 -14.49 3.36 3.19
N ARG A 81 -13.78 3.03 4.28
CA ARG A 81 -14.40 2.81 5.60
C ARG A 81 -15.18 4.03 6.05
N ASN A 82 -14.58 5.22 6.01
CA ASN A 82 -15.24 6.46 6.43
C ASN A 82 -16.47 6.76 5.57
N SER A 83 -16.41 6.57 4.24
CA SER A 83 -17.56 6.74 3.36
C SER A 83 -18.67 5.72 3.63
N SER A 84 -18.33 4.47 3.96
CA SER A 84 -19.31 3.44 4.32
C SER A 84 -20.00 3.73 5.65
N LEU A 85 -19.27 4.26 6.64
CA LEU A 85 -19.84 4.67 7.93
C LEU A 85 -20.80 5.86 7.75
N ILE A 86 -20.46 6.84 6.91
CA ILE A 86 -21.33 7.99 6.60
C ILE A 86 -22.66 7.54 5.98
N GLN A 87 -22.68 6.45 5.21
CA GLN A 87 -23.91 5.88 4.66
C GLN A 87 -24.80 5.26 5.75
N ASN A 88 -24.23 4.67 6.79
CA ASN A 88 -24.99 4.05 7.89
C ASN A 88 -25.67 5.05 8.85
N PHE A 89 -25.25 6.32 8.86
CA PHE A 89 -25.87 7.38 9.68
C PHE A 89 -27.03 8.12 8.99
N LYS A 90 -27.43 7.71 7.78
CA LYS A 90 -28.61 8.25 7.09
C LYS A 90 -29.80 7.29 7.23
N PHE A 91 -30.37 7.18 8.43
CA PHE A 91 -31.69 6.60 8.65
C PHE A 91 -32.43 7.39 9.73
#